data_AF-A0A9E5TPQ3-F1
#
_entry.id   AF-A0A9E5TPQ3-F1
#
_cell.length_a   1.000
_cell.length_b   1.000
_cell.length_c   1.000
_cell.angle_alpha   90.00
_cell.angle_beta   90.00
_cell.angle_gamma   90.00
#
_symmetry.space_group_name_H-M   'P 1'
#
loop_
_entity.id
_entity.type
_entity.pdbx_description
1 polymer ?
#
loop_
_entity_poly.entity_id
_entity_poly.type
_entity_poly.pdbx_seq_one_letter_code
_entity_poly.pdbx_strand_id
1 'polypeptide(L)'
;MRYSALFVATFVATAPAAAQQAPQRVLTEEDYARAEQYLGQNTSRLVFGASVRPNWLESGRFWYRNTIPEGAEFVMVDPEARTRDLAFDHERLAEALSAAADTTYEPFDLPFRTFHLEADGRSISFDIGSQRYTCDIEAYRCTSEQAERQSTDRNAITSPDGKYAAFIRDYNLWVRETETGEETQLTTDGIEDFGYATNNAGWVKSDRPVLLWSPDSKMIATFQHDGRGVGEMYLVSTNVGHPRLEAWKYPLPEDSVIFRIHRVVIHLDGPRVVRLQMPPDQHRSTVCDHIACRGTFADVEWSADGSQLAFVSTSRDH
;
A
#
# COMPACT_ATOMS: atom_id res chain seq x y z
N MET A 1 19.59 85.21 37.88
CA MET A 1 20.66 84.71 36.99
C MET A 1 20.15 83.44 36.31
N ARG A 2 20.18 83.42 34.99
CA ARG A 2 19.49 82.45 34.11
C ARG A 2 20.32 81.15 34.02
N TYR A 3 19.70 80.01 34.29
CA TYR A 3 20.23 78.70 33.88
C TYR A 3 19.66 78.36 32.49
N SER A 4 20.51 78.41 31.46
CA SER A 4 20.18 77.97 30.10
C SER A 4 20.39 76.47 30.00
N ALA A 5 19.31 75.71 29.84
CA ALA A 5 19.38 74.29 29.48
C ALA A 5 19.66 74.17 27.97
N LEU A 6 20.79 73.58 27.60
CA LEU A 6 21.09 73.20 26.22
C LEU A 6 20.28 71.94 25.87
N PHE A 7 19.28 72.07 25.01
CA PHE A 7 18.68 70.94 24.32
C PHE A 7 19.51 70.63 23.07
N VAL A 8 20.23 69.50 23.08
CA VAL A 8 20.89 68.97 21.88
C VAL A 8 19.85 68.16 21.11
N ALA A 9 19.32 68.71 20.03
CA ALA A 9 18.45 67.99 19.10
C ALA A 9 19.30 67.08 18.19
N THR A 10 19.28 65.78 18.45
CA THR A 10 19.90 64.78 17.58
C THR A 10 18.99 64.55 16.37
N PHE A 11 19.37 65.09 15.21
CA PHE A 11 18.70 64.79 13.94
C PHE A 11 19.12 63.38 13.49
N VAL A 12 18.25 62.40 13.68
CA VAL A 12 18.39 61.08 13.07
C VAL A 12 17.95 61.20 11.61
N ALA A 13 18.91 61.25 10.69
CA ALA A 13 18.64 61.18 9.26
C ALA A 13 18.22 59.74 8.91
N THR A 14 16.91 59.51 8.82
CA THR A 14 16.36 58.27 8.24
C THR A 14 16.56 58.33 6.72
N ALA A 15 17.64 57.74 6.23
CA ALA A 15 17.75 57.44 4.80
C ALA A 15 16.67 56.40 4.45
N PRO A 16 15.84 56.61 3.40
CA PRO A 16 14.94 55.58 2.95
C PRO A 16 15.80 54.42 2.44
N ALA A 17 15.77 53.30 3.15
CA ALA A 17 16.24 52.03 2.61
C ALA A 17 15.28 51.67 1.46
N ALA A 18 15.60 52.12 0.26
CA ALA A 18 15.02 51.55 -0.94
C ALA A 18 15.48 50.10 -0.96
N ALA A 19 14.61 49.19 -0.50
CA ALA A 19 14.77 47.78 -0.76
C ALA A 19 14.85 47.63 -2.28
N GLN A 20 16.07 47.44 -2.80
CA GLN A 20 16.27 47.01 -4.17
C GLN A 20 15.60 45.64 -4.25
N GLN A 21 14.35 45.60 -4.69
CA GLN A 21 13.72 44.36 -5.13
C GLN A 21 14.64 43.83 -6.22
N ALA A 22 15.34 42.73 -5.92
CA ALA A 22 16.10 42.01 -6.95
C ALA A 22 15.15 41.79 -8.13
N PRO A 23 15.59 42.04 -9.38
CA PRO A 23 14.73 41.86 -10.54
C PRO A 23 14.13 40.46 -10.47
N GLN A 24 12.79 40.37 -10.48
CA GLN A 24 12.11 39.08 -10.51
C GLN A 24 12.63 38.34 -11.73
N ARG A 25 13.34 37.23 -11.50
CA ARG A 25 13.84 36.38 -12.57
C ARG A 25 12.64 35.89 -13.37
N VAL A 26 12.53 36.35 -14.60
CA VAL A 26 11.51 35.87 -15.54
C VAL A 26 11.93 34.49 -15.99
N LEU A 27 11.15 33.47 -15.62
CA LEU A 27 11.38 32.10 -16.05
C LEU A 27 10.94 31.95 -17.50
N THR A 28 11.83 31.41 -18.34
CA THR A 28 11.54 31.13 -19.75
C THR A 28 11.01 29.71 -19.93
N GLU A 29 10.42 29.40 -21.09
CA GLU A 29 10.07 28.02 -21.45
C GLU A 29 11.29 27.08 -21.39
N GLU A 30 12.48 27.57 -21.73
CA GLU A 30 13.73 26.81 -21.61
C GLU A 30 14.10 26.52 -20.15
N ASP A 31 13.81 27.43 -19.22
CA ASP A 31 14.00 27.19 -17.79
C ASP A 31 13.07 26.06 -17.30
N TYR A 32 11.81 26.05 -17.77
CA TYR A 32 10.85 24.99 -17.45
C TYR A 32 11.21 23.66 -18.10
N ALA A 33 11.58 23.65 -19.39
CA ALA A 33 12.02 22.45 -20.10
C ALA A 33 13.26 21.82 -19.44
N ARG A 34 14.20 22.66 -18.99
CA ARG A 34 15.38 22.19 -18.24
C ARG A 34 14.99 21.67 -16.86
N ALA A 35 14.09 22.33 -16.14
CA ALA A 35 13.57 21.84 -14.86
C ALA A 35 12.84 20.49 -15.02
N GLU A 36 12.10 20.31 -16.11
CA GLU A 36 11.41 19.07 -16.44
C GLU A 36 12.38 17.89 -16.57
N GLN A 37 13.58 18.11 -17.14
CA GLN A 37 14.62 17.06 -17.22
C GLN A 37 15.06 16.55 -15.84
N TYR A 38 14.92 17.35 -14.78
CA TYR A 38 15.28 16.97 -13.40
C TYR A 38 14.13 16.28 -12.64
N LEU A 39 12.94 16.14 -13.23
CA LEU A 39 11.86 15.38 -12.61
C LEU A 39 12.28 13.92 -12.41
N GLY A 40 11.79 13.31 -11.34
CA GLY A 40 12.17 11.95 -10.94
C GLY A 40 11.98 10.91 -12.06
N GLN A 41 10.97 11.06 -12.91
CA GLN A 41 10.71 10.15 -14.05
C GLN A 41 11.80 10.18 -15.14
N ASN A 42 12.51 11.30 -15.28
CA ASN A 42 13.57 11.50 -16.26
C ASN A 42 14.93 11.12 -15.67
N THR A 43 15.18 11.53 -14.42
CA THR A 43 16.45 11.25 -13.73
C THR A 43 16.56 9.81 -13.21
N SER A 44 15.46 9.16 -12.83
CA SER A 44 15.48 7.76 -12.37
C SER A 44 15.97 6.78 -13.44
N ARG A 45 15.78 7.10 -14.72
CA ARG A 45 16.27 6.29 -15.86
C ARG A 45 17.79 6.34 -16.01
N LEU A 46 18.45 7.30 -15.37
CA LEU A 46 19.91 7.46 -15.40
C LEU A 46 20.61 6.72 -14.25
N VAL A 47 19.83 6.12 -13.32
CA VAL A 47 20.34 5.44 -12.14
C VAL A 47 20.28 3.93 -12.37
N PHE A 48 21.43 3.33 -12.68
CA PHE A 48 21.61 1.89 -12.87
C PHE A 48 22.26 1.26 -11.64
N GLY A 49 21.91 0.01 -11.31
CA GLY A 49 22.59 -0.76 -10.26
C GLY A 49 22.39 -0.28 -8.81
N ALA A 50 21.61 0.78 -8.56
CA ALA A 50 21.57 1.42 -7.23
C ALA A 50 20.49 0.88 -6.28
N SER A 51 19.52 0.11 -6.77
CA SER A 51 18.37 -0.34 -5.97
C SER A 51 18.25 -1.86 -5.97
N VAL A 52 18.47 -2.47 -4.80
CA VAL A 52 18.18 -3.89 -4.56
C VAL A 52 16.88 -3.98 -3.75
N ARG A 53 15.82 -4.51 -4.37
CA ARG A 53 14.57 -4.87 -3.69
C ARG A 53 14.47 -6.40 -3.70
N PRO A 54 14.88 -7.08 -2.62
CA PRO A 54 14.93 -8.54 -2.60
C PRO A 54 13.53 -9.14 -2.50
N ASN A 55 13.30 -10.19 -3.28
CA ASN A 55 12.15 -11.10 -3.14
C ASN A 55 12.69 -12.42 -2.58
N TRP A 56 12.45 -12.65 -1.30
CA TRP A 56 12.97 -13.81 -0.58
C TRP A 56 12.18 -15.08 -0.91
N LEU A 57 12.93 -16.16 -1.11
CA LEU A 57 12.41 -17.52 -1.26
C LEU A 57 12.54 -18.25 0.10
N GLU A 58 11.72 -19.27 0.33
CA GLU A 58 11.80 -20.08 1.56
C GLU A 58 13.17 -20.73 1.77
N SER A 59 13.89 -21.03 0.67
CA SER A 59 15.27 -21.54 0.69
C SER A 59 16.31 -20.58 1.28
N GLY A 60 15.96 -19.31 1.55
CA GLY A 60 16.91 -18.28 1.96
C GLY A 60 17.68 -17.62 0.81
N ARG A 61 17.48 -18.08 -0.43
CA ARG A 61 17.87 -17.34 -1.64
C ARG A 61 16.92 -16.17 -1.88
N PHE A 62 17.35 -15.17 -2.63
CA PHE A 62 16.47 -14.10 -3.07
C PHE A 62 16.78 -13.66 -4.50
N TRP A 63 15.78 -13.15 -5.20
CA TRP A 63 15.97 -12.53 -6.51
C TRP A 63 15.57 -11.05 -6.48
N TYR A 64 16.17 -10.26 -7.37
CA TYR A 64 15.78 -8.87 -7.57
C TYR A 64 15.89 -8.47 -9.04
N ARG A 65 15.06 -7.51 -9.44
CA ARG A 65 15.15 -6.87 -10.76
C ARG A 65 16.12 -5.70 -10.67
N ASN A 66 17.11 -5.68 -11.55
CA ASN A 66 18.10 -4.61 -11.66
C ASN A 66 17.90 -3.82 -12.95
N THR A 67 17.92 -2.49 -12.87
CA THR A 67 17.85 -1.63 -14.07
C THR A 67 19.24 -1.47 -14.65
N ILE A 68 19.37 -1.74 -15.95
CA ILE A 68 20.60 -1.62 -16.74
C ILE A 68 20.33 -0.74 -17.98
N PRO A 69 21.36 -0.24 -18.68
CA PRO A 69 21.16 0.61 -19.87
C PRO A 69 20.25 -0.01 -20.94
N GLU A 70 20.29 -1.32 -21.09
CA GLU A 70 19.53 -2.11 -22.07
C GLU A 70 18.07 -2.36 -21.64
N GLY A 71 17.70 -2.06 -20.40
CA GLY A 71 16.38 -2.32 -19.84
C GLY A 71 16.47 -2.84 -18.41
N ALA A 72 16.22 -4.13 -18.20
CA ALA A 72 16.40 -4.77 -16.91
C ALA A 72 16.79 -6.23 -16.97
N GLU A 73 17.65 -6.60 -16.03
CA GLU A 73 18.02 -7.98 -15.74
C GLU A 73 17.35 -8.46 -14.46
N PHE A 74 17.22 -9.77 -14.31
CA PHE A 74 16.77 -10.43 -13.09
C PHE A 74 17.96 -11.20 -12.52
N VAL A 75 18.28 -10.95 -11.26
CA VAL A 75 19.46 -11.50 -10.59
C VAL A 75 18.99 -12.40 -9.45
N MET A 76 19.57 -13.60 -9.36
CA MET A 76 19.41 -14.53 -8.25
C MET A 76 20.65 -14.46 -7.35
N VAL A 77 20.44 -14.39 -6.04
CA VAL A 77 21.50 -14.37 -5.03
C VAL A 77 21.30 -15.52 -4.07
N ASP A 78 22.39 -16.25 -3.83
CA ASP A 78 22.49 -17.25 -2.77
C ASP A 78 23.47 -16.73 -1.70
N PRO A 79 22.96 -16.28 -0.54
CA PRO A 79 23.83 -15.78 0.54
C PRO A 79 24.74 -16.86 1.14
N GLU A 80 24.30 -18.13 1.17
CA GLU A 80 25.05 -19.24 1.75
C GLU A 80 26.18 -19.68 0.82
N ALA A 81 25.86 -19.88 -0.46
CA ALA A 81 26.84 -20.20 -1.50
C ALA A 81 27.69 -19.00 -1.93
N ARG A 82 27.29 -17.78 -1.55
CA ARG A 82 27.92 -16.49 -1.93
C ARG A 82 27.95 -16.27 -3.44
N THR A 83 26.88 -16.67 -4.13
CA THR A 83 26.75 -16.50 -5.58
C THR A 83 25.78 -15.37 -5.93
N ARG A 84 26.01 -14.75 -7.10
CA ARG A 84 25.18 -13.71 -7.68
C ARG A 84 25.20 -13.89 -9.20
N ASP A 85 24.15 -14.51 -9.71
CA ASP A 85 24.03 -14.88 -11.12
C ASP A 85 22.72 -14.33 -11.69
N LEU A 86 22.55 -14.37 -13.01
CA LEU A 86 21.24 -14.10 -13.60
C LEU A 86 20.24 -15.17 -13.14
N ALA A 87 19.00 -14.76 -12.88
CA ALA A 87 17.94 -15.69 -12.46
C ALA A 87 17.59 -16.70 -13.57
N PHE A 88 17.83 -16.32 -14.83
CA PHE A 88 17.63 -17.11 -16.04
C PHE A 88 18.37 -16.44 -17.22
N ASP A 89 18.47 -17.12 -18.35
CA ASP A 89 18.94 -16.56 -19.61
C ASP A 89 17.83 -15.71 -20.25
N HIS A 90 18.03 -14.40 -20.30
CA HIS A 90 17.07 -13.44 -20.82
C HIS A 90 16.76 -13.63 -22.30
N GLU A 91 17.74 -14.02 -23.11
CA GLU A 91 17.54 -14.23 -24.55
C GLU A 91 16.66 -15.44 -24.81
N ARG A 92 17.00 -16.57 -24.18
CA ARG A 92 16.25 -17.82 -24.35
C ARG A 92 14.85 -17.74 -23.76
N LEU A 93 14.67 -17.01 -22.66
CA LEU A 93 13.36 -16.81 -22.07
C LEU A 93 12.49 -15.89 -22.93
N ALA A 94 13.04 -14.79 -23.46
CA ALA A 94 12.31 -13.89 -24.34
C ALA A 94 11.85 -14.61 -25.61
N GLU A 95 12.70 -15.47 -26.21
CA GLU A 95 12.34 -16.29 -27.36
C GLU A 95 11.20 -17.27 -27.03
N ALA A 96 11.33 -18.03 -25.95
CA ALA A 96 10.32 -19.01 -25.53
C ALA A 96 8.97 -18.36 -25.20
N LEU A 97 9.01 -17.21 -24.53
CA LEU A 97 7.82 -16.44 -24.18
C LEU A 97 7.17 -15.80 -25.41
N SER A 98 7.97 -15.25 -26.31
CA SER A 98 7.50 -14.69 -27.59
C SER A 98 6.72 -15.74 -28.39
N ALA A 99 7.26 -16.96 -28.47
CA ALA A 99 6.59 -18.08 -29.12
C ALA A 99 5.26 -18.46 -28.44
N ALA A 100 5.21 -18.48 -27.10
CA ALA A 100 4.01 -18.84 -26.35
C ALA A 100 2.92 -17.74 -26.33
N ALA A 101 3.32 -16.47 -26.51
CA ALA A 101 2.45 -15.31 -26.48
C ALA A 101 2.04 -14.80 -27.87
N ASP A 102 2.55 -15.40 -28.95
CA ASP A 102 2.34 -14.97 -30.34
C ASP A 102 2.65 -13.47 -30.55
N THR A 103 3.74 -13.00 -29.93
CA THR A 103 4.23 -11.62 -30.01
C THR A 103 5.74 -11.58 -29.79
N THR A 104 6.39 -10.42 -29.95
CA THR A 104 7.83 -10.28 -29.78
C THR A 104 8.16 -9.57 -28.48
N TYR A 105 8.99 -10.19 -27.66
CA TYR A 105 9.59 -9.60 -26.47
C TYR A 105 11.10 -9.56 -26.60
N GLU A 106 11.70 -8.47 -26.13
CA GLU A 106 13.15 -8.30 -26.09
C GLU A 106 13.73 -8.85 -24.78
N PRO A 107 14.97 -9.39 -24.78
CA PRO A 107 15.60 -10.03 -23.62
C PRO A 107 15.57 -9.19 -22.34
N PHE A 108 15.85 -7.90 -22.45
CA PHE A 108 15.91 -6.98 -21.31
C PHE A 108 14.69 -6.07 -21.17
N ASP A 109 13.64 -6.30 -21.98
CA ASP A 109 12.34 -5.62 -21.89
C ASP A 109 11.20 -6.64 -21.75
N LEU A 110 11.42 -7.65 -20.91
CA LEU A 110 10.40 -8.66 -20.60
C LEU A 110 9.13 -7.99 -20.02
N PRO A 111 7.93 -8.48 -20.39
CA PRO A 111 6.65 -7.83 -20.10
C PRO A 111 6.16 -8.03 -18.66
N PHE A 112 7.06 -8.33 -17.73
CA PHE A 112 6.78 -8.52 -16.31
C PHE A 112 7.88 -7.89 -15.45
N ARG A 113 7.51 -7.47 -14.24
CA ARG A 113 8.44 -6.89 -13.26
C ARG A 113 8.74 -7.83 -12.10
N THR A 114 7.90 -8.84 -11.93
CA THR A 114 7.95 -9.82 -10.85
C THR A 114 7.62 -11.19 -11.40
N PHE A 115 8.19 -12.23 -10.80
CA PHE A 115 7.84 -13.62 -11.07
C PHE A 115 7.78 -14.40 -9.76
N HIS A 116 7.05 -15.51 -9.77
CA HIS A 116 7.11 -16.52 -8.72
C HIS A 116 7.99 -17.66 -9.19
N LEU A 117 8.94 -18.11 -8.37
CA LEU A 117 9.66 -19.36 -8.62
C LEU A 117 8.79 -20.48 -8.05
N GLU A 118 8.41 -21.43 -8.90
CA GLU A 118 7.55 -22.55 -8.53
C GLU A 118 8.29 -23.55 -7.61
N ALA A 119 7.52 -24.41 -6.95
CA ALA A 119 8.05 -25.39 -6.01
C ALA A 119 9.04 -26.40 -6.64
N ASP A 120 9.01 -26.56 -7.96
CA ASP A 120 9.97 -27.38 -8.69
C ASP A 120 11.36 -26.73 -8.82
N GLY A 121 11.49 -25.45 -8.48
CA GLY A 121 12.74 -24.70 -8.50
C GLY A 121 13.29 -24.36 -9.90
N ARG A 122 12.57 -24.73 -10.96
CA ARG A 122 12.98 -24.58 -12.36
C ARG A 122 11.92 -23.94 -13.25
N SER A 123 10.72 -23.71 -12.73
CA SER A 123 9.65 -23.01 -13.42
C SER A 123 9.42 -21.66 -12.78
N ILE A 124 9.19 -20.64 -13.60
CA ILE A 124 8.73 -19.34 -13.14
C ILE A 124 7.33 -19.06 -13.66
N SER A 125 6.50 -18.42 -12.86
CA SER A 125 5.20 -17.92 -13.30
C SER A 125 5.09 -16.40 -13.14
N PHE A 126 4.36 -15.79 -14.08
CA PHE A 126 4.12 -14.35 -14.11
C PHE A 126 2.88 -14.05 -14.95
N ASP A 127 2.31 -12.86 -14.73
CA ASP A 127 1.10 -12.42 -15.42
C ASP A 127 1.44 -11.35 -16.47
N ILE A 128 0.93 -11.53 -17.70
CA ILE A 128 0.94 -10.53 -18.76
C ILE A 128 -0.51 -10.14 -19.04
N GLY A 129 -0.90 -8.94 -18.61
CA GLY A 129 -2.28 -8.50 -18.68
C GLY A 129 -3.20 -9.36 -17.82
N SER A 130 -4.08 -10.16 -18.45
CA SER A 130 -4.98 -11.10 -17.77
C SER A 130 -4.57 -12.56 -17.87
N GLN A 131 -3.45 -12.85 -18.53
CA GLN A 131 -3.01 -14.19 -18.85
C GLN A 131 -1.83 -14.58 -17.95
N ARG A 132 -1.88 -15.78 -17.36
CA ARG A 132 -0.76 -16.35 -16.62
C ARG A 132 0.11 -17.17 -17.56
N TYR A 133 1.42 -16.97 -17.45
CA TYR A 133 2.43 -17.74 -18.14
C TYR A 133 3.26 -18.50 -17.13
N THR A 134 3.58 -19.74 -17.46
CA THR A 134 4.54 -20.58 -16.72
C THR A 134 5.62 -21.01 -17.68
N CYS A 135 6.87 -20.69 -17.35
CA CYS A 135 8.05 -20.97 -18.16
C CYS A 135 9.05 -21.82 -17.40
N ASP A 136 9.46 -22.95 -17.96
CA ASP A 136 10.62 -23.72 -17.49
C ASP A 136 11.90 -22.97 -17.91
N ILE A 137 12.75 -22.59 -16.95
CA ILE A 137 13.97 -21.78 -17.15
C ILE A 137 15.23 -22.62 -17.42
N GLU A 138 15.12 -23.95 -17.51
CA GLU A 138 16.19 -24.82 -17.97
C GLU A 138 15.96 -25.27 -19.42
N ALA A 139 14.73 -25.71 -19.70
CA ALA A 139 14.28 -26.14 -21.02
C ALA A 139 13.86 -24.98 -21.92
N TYR A 140 13.58 -23.80 -21.35
CA TYR A 140 13.08 -22.61 -22.04
C TYR A 140 11.83 -22.93 -22.86
N ARG A 141 10.78 -23.36 -22.14
CA ARG A 141 9.45 -23.61 -22.70
C ARG A 141 8.43 -22.89 -21.86
N CYS A 142 7.66 -22.02 -22.51
CA CYS A 142 6.57 -21.30 -21.89
C CYS A 142 5.23 -21.89 -22.30
N THR A 143 4.33 -21.98 -21.35
CA THR A 143 2.93 -22.31 -21.57
C THR A 143 2.08 -21.17 -21.04
N SER A 144 0.96 -20.92 -21.72
CA SER A 144 -0.02 -19.94 -21.28
C SER A 144 -1.28 -20.71 -20.88
N GLU A 145 -1.70 -20.54 -19.65
CA GLU A 145 -3.01 -21.01 -19.19
C GLU A 145 -3.89 -19.78 -19.08
N GLN A 146 -5.09 -19.83 -19.67
CA GLN A 146 -6.09 -18.82 -19.32
C GLN A 146 -6.22 -18.92 -17.82
N ALA A 147 -5.74 -17.91 -17.11
CA ALA A 147 -5.86 -17.88 -15.68
C ALA A 147 -7.36 -18.01 -15.42
N GLU A 148 -7.80 -19.15 -14.92
CA GLU A 148 -9.04 -19.21 -14.18
C GLU A 148 -8.82 -18.20 -13.07
N ARG A 149 -9.30 -16.98 -13.31
CA ARG A 149 -9.36 -15.97 -12.27
C ARG A 149 -10.29 -16.58 -11.24
N GLN A 150 -9.71 -17.24 -10.24
CA GLN A 150 -10.08 -16.87 -8.88
C GLN A 150 -9.84 -15.37 -8.84
N SER A 151 -10.90 -14.62 -9.17
CA SER A 151 -10.95 -13.19 -9.02
C SER A 151 -10.58 -12.96 -7.57
N THR A 152 -9.32 -12.58 -7.32
CA THR A 152 -8.91 -12.06 -6.04
C THR A 152 -9.72 -10.79 -5.88
N ASP A 153 -10.86 -10.95 -5.22
CA ASP A 153 -11.75 -9.87 -4.89
C ASP A 153 -10.91 -8.87 -4.11
N ARG A 154 -10.59 -7.75 -4.77
CA ARG A 154 -9.66 -6.74 -4.23
C ARG A 154 -10.19 -6.19 -2.90
N ASN A 155 -11.50 -6.30 -2.68
CA ASN A 155 -12.22 -5.89 -1.49
C ASN A 155 -12.46 -7.05 -0.50
N ALA A 156 -11.73 -8.16 -0.64
CA ALA A 156 -11.77 -9.29 0.30
C ALA A 156 -10.38 -9.76 0.75
N ILE A 157 -10.29 -10.36 1.95
CA ILE A 157 -9.09 -10.97 2.49
C ILE A 157 -9.31 -12.48 2.68
N THR A 158 -8.54 -13.29 1.95
CA THR A 158 -8.58 -14.75 2.04
C THR A 158 -7.97 -15.27 3.34
N SER A 159 -8.57 -16.31 3.92
CA SER A 159 -8.06 -17.03 5.09
C SER A 159 -6.75 -17.78 4.77
N PRO A 160 -5.91 -18.08 5.78
CA PRO A 160 -4.64 -18.81 5.59
C PRO A 160 -4.77 -20.16 4.86
N ASP A 161 -5.86 -20.88 5.12
CA ASP A 161 -6.18 -22.16 4.47
C ASP A 161 -6.87 -22.02 3.10
N GLY A 162 -7.13 -20.79 2.64
CA GLY A 162 -7.72 -20.51 1.33
C GLY A 162 -9.22 -20.75 1.22
N LYS A 163 -9.89 -21.22 2.28
CA LYS A 163 -11.30 -21.65 2.23
C LYS A 163 -12.31 -20.53 2.35
N TYR A 164 -11.93 -19.41 2.94
CA TYR A 164 -12.83 -18.29 3.18
C TYR A 164 -12.23 -16.99 2.65
N ALA A 165 -13.08 -16.09 2.18
CA ALA A 165 -12.72 -14.72 1.85
C ALA A 165 -13.61 -13.74 2.64
N ALA A 166 -13.02 -12.93 3.51
CA ALA A 166 -13.74 -11.96 4.32
C ALA A 166 -13.88 -10.62 3.60
N PHE A 167 -15.08 -10.04 3.57
CA PHE A 167 -15.41 -8.79 2.87
C PHE A 167 -16.44 -7.96 3.66
N ILE A 168 -16.59 -6.69 3.29
CA ILE A 168 -17.58 -5.78 3.91
C ILE A 168 -18.80 -5.68 3.01
N ARG A 169 -19.99 -5.80 3.60
CA ARG A 169 -21.28 -5.48 2.97
C ARG A 169 -22.23 -4.91 4.01
N ASP A 170 -22.88 -3.81 3.65
CA ASP A 170 -23.83 -3.09 4.51
C ASP A 170 -23.25 -2.84 5.91
N TYR A 171 -22.01 -2.32 5.94
CA TYR A 171 -21.23 -1.99 7.15
C TYR A 171 -20.90 -3.17 8.08
N ASN A 172 -21.22 -4.38 7.65
CA ASN A 172 -21.01 -5.62 8.39
C ASN A 172 -19.91 -6.46 7.74
N LEU A 173 -19.28 -7.31 8.54
CA LEU A 173 -18.30 -8.26 8.05
C LEU A 173 -19.01 -9.55 7.62
N TRP A 174 -18.62 -10.04 6.44
CA TRP A 174 -19.11 -11.26 5.84
C TRP A 174 -17.93 -12.16 5.47
N VAL A 175 -18.18 -13.45 5.34
CA VAL A 175 -17.25 -14.40 4.73
C VAL A 175 -17.95 -15.12 3.58
N ARG A 176 -17.20 -15.34 2.50
CA ARG A 176 -17.59 -16.20 1.39
C ARG A 176 -16.72 -17.45 1.38
N GLU A 177 -17.32 -18.62 1.35
CA GLU A 177 -16.60 -19.86 1.11
C GLU A 177 -16.10 -19.88 -0.36
N THR A 178 -14.82 -20.16 -0.56
CA THR A 178 -14.16 -19.96 -1.86
C THR A 178 -14.53 -21.02 -2.89
N GLU A 179 -14.88 -22.24 -2.45
CA GLU A 179 -15.29 -23.33 -3.34
C GLU A 179 -16.76 -23.21 -3.76
N THR A 180 -17.66 -22.94 -2.82
CA THR A 180 -19.12 -22.95 -3.06
C THR A 180 -19.68 -21.58 -3.41
N GLY A 181 -18.98 -20.51 -3.01
CA GLY A 181 -19.48 -19.14 -3.08
C GLY A 181 -20.54 -18.81 -2.03
N GLU A 182 -20.83 -19.72 -1.09
CA GLU A 182 -21.80 -19.47 -0.02
C GLU A 182 -21.31 -18.34 0.90
N GLU A 183 -22.19 -17.39 1.20
CA GLU A 183 -21.87 -16.21 2.00
C GLU A 183 -22.54 -16.28 3.37
N THR A 184 -21.76 -16.08 4.42
CA THR A 184 -22.23 -16.03 5.80
C THR A 184 -21.96 -14.64 6.38
N GLN A 185 -23.01 -14.03 6.93
CA GLN A 185 -22.92 -12.78 7.67
C GLN A 185 -22.32 -13.04 9.06
N LEU A 186 -21.22 -12.37 9.40
CA LEU A 186 -20.55 -12.54 10.69
C LEU A 186 -20.97 -11.51 11.74
N THR A 187 -21.38 -10.32 11.30
CA THR A 187 -21.84 -9.23 12.17
C THR A 187 -23.16 -8.67 11.66
N THR A 188 -24.02 -8.17 12.54
CA THR A 188 -25.37 -7.73 12.16
C THR A 188 -25.74 -6.33 12.65
N ASP A 189 -24.92 -5.72 13.50
CA ASP A 189 -25.16 -4.43 14.13
C ASP A 189 -24.32 -3.27 13.54
N GLY A 190 -23.60 -3.51 12.45
CA GLY A 190 -22.89 -2.48 11.72
C GLY A 190 -23.85 -1.49 11.05
N ILE A 191 -23.54 -0.20 11.15
CA ILE A 191 -24.27 0.90 10.49
C ILE A 191 -23.27 1.87 9.84
N GLU A 192 -23.79 2.83 9.07
CA GLU A 192 -22.98 3.90 8.50
C GLU A 192 -22.17 4.62 9.60
N ASP A 193 -20.89 4.86 9.30
CA ASP A 193 -19.90 5.43 10.22
C ASP A 193 -19.70 4.65 11.54
N PHE A 194 -20.26 3.45 11.69
CA PHE A 194 -20.04 2.53 12.81
C PHE A 194 -19.99 1.07 12.35
N GLY A 195 -19.19 0.84 11.30
CA GLY A 195 -19.06 -0.43 10.61
C GLY A 195 -17.89 -1.29 11.08
N TYR A 196 -17.90 -2.56 10.71
CA TYR A 196 -16.80 -3.49 11.00
C TYR A 196 -15.71 -3.45 9.93
N ALA A 197 -14.46 -3.62 10.36
CA ALA A 197 -13.26 -3.68 9.53
C ALA A 197 -13.05 -2.47 8.58
N THR A 198 -13.73 -1.35 8.83
CA THR A 198 -13.74 -0.18 7.94
C THR A 198 -12.33 0.38 7.74
N ASN A 199 -11.96 0.55 6.48
CA ASN A 199 -10.65 1.07 6.09
C ASN A 199 -10.76 2.54 5.69
N ASN A 200 -10.77 3.43 6.68
CA ASN A 200 -10.79 4.87 6.49
C ASN A 200 -9.88 5.58 7.52
N ALA A 201 -8.77 6.14 7.06
CA ALA A 201 -7.84 6.96 7.87
C ALA A 201 -8.04 8.47 7.65
N GLY A 202 -9.12 8.87 6.97
CA GLY A 202 -9.37 10.24 6.53
C GLY A 202 -8.65 10.55 5.23
N TRP A 203 -7.33 10.44 5.18
CA TRP A 203 -6.56 10.76 3.95
C TRP A 203 -6.48 9.59 2.95
N VAL A 204 -6.72 8.36 3.41
CA VAL A 204 -6.87 7.16 2.59
C VAL A 204 -8.13 6.40 3.02
N LYS A 205 -8.85 5.87 2.03
CA LYS A 205 -10.05 5.05 2.21
C LYS A 205 -10.12 3.93 1.19
N SER A 206 -10.66 2.78 1.58
CA SER A 206 -10.83 1.59 0.72
C SER A 206 -12.02 0.74 1.18
N ASP A 207 -12.63 0.00 0.25
CA ASP A 207 -13.66 -1.00 0.57
C ASP A 207 -13.05 -2.32 1.06
N ARG A 208 -11.72 -2.49 0.97
CA ARG A 208 -11.02 -3.68 1.47
C ARG A 208 -10.97 -3.66 3.00
N PRO A 209 -11.46 -4.71 3.70
CA PRO A 209 -11.48 -4.74 5.16
C PRO A 209 -10.08 -4.72 5.77
N VAL A 210 -9.98 -4.19 6.99
CA VAL A 210 -8.80 -4.30 7.85
C VAL A 210 -9.03 -5.39 8.90
N LEU A 211 -8.34 -6.52 8.75
CA LEU A 211 -8.47 -7.66 9.66
C LEU A 211 -7.21 -8.53 9.66
N LEU A 212 -7.14 -9.43 10.65
CA LEU A 212 -6.13 -10.48 10.77
C LEU A 212 -6.81 -11.82 11.06
N TRP A 213 -6.63 -12.79 10.17
CA TRP A 213 -7.06 -14.17 10.39
C TRP A 213 -6.21 -14.87 11.46
N SER A 214 -6.82 -15.73 12.27
CA SER A 214 -6.06 -16.67 13.10
C SER A 214 -5.31 -17.68 12.22
N PRO A 215 -4.18 -18.24 12.68
CA PRO A 215 -3.39 -19.18 11.89
C PRO A 215 -4.18 -20.42 11.41
N ASP A 216 -5.20 -20.82 12.17
CA ASP A 216 -6.06 -21.96 11.85
C ASP A 216 -7.33 -21.59 11.07
N SER A 217 -7.45 -20.35 10.59
CA SER A 217 -8.59 -19.81 9.84
C SER A 217 -9.94 -19.76 10.59
N LYS A 218 -9.99 -20.04 11.90
CA LYS A 218 -11.26 -20.12 12.64
C LYS A 218 -11.72 -18.82 13.28
N MET A 219 -10.84 -17.83 13.37
CA MET A 219 -11.12 -16.55 14.00
C MET A 219 -10.60 -15.39 13.16
N ILE A 220 -11.24 -14.23 13.32
CA ILE A 220 -10.84 -12.97 12.71
C ILE A 220 -10.67 -11.94 13.83
N ALA A 221 -9.48 -11.37 13.96
CA ALA A 221 -9.26 -10.15 14.75
C ALA A 221 -9.51 -8.92 13.87
N THR A 222 -10.37 -8.01 14.32
CA THR A 222 -10.69 -6.76 13.62
C THR A 222 -11.24 -5.73 14.62
N PHE A 223 -11.93 -4.71 14.14
CA PHE A 223 -12.56 -3.68 14.95
C PHE A 223 -13.89 -3.22 14.35
N GLN A 224 -14.74 -2.66 15.21
CA GLN A 224 -15.83 -1.78 14.79
C GLN A 224 -15.33 -0.34 14.84
N HIS A 225 -15.38 0.35 13.71
CA HIS A 225 -14.82 1.68 13.51
C HIS A 225 -15.88 2.75 13.76
N ASP A 226 -15.67 3.62 14.74
CA ASP A 226 -16.56 4.73 15.07
C ASP A 226 -16.07 6.04 14.44
N GLY A 227 -16.73 6.43 13.36
CA GLY A 227 -16.62 7.73 12.72
C GLY A 227 -17.86 8.61 12.92
N ARG A 228 -18.82 8.20 13.75
CA ARG A 228 -20.03 8.99 13.98
C ARG A 228 -19.67 10.32 14.63
N GLY A 229 -20.25 11.40 14.12
CA GLY A 229 -20.00 12.75 14.61
C GLY A 229 -18.63 13.34 14.21
N VAL A 230 -17.78 12.59 13.51
CA VAL A 230 -16.56 13.14 12.89
C VAL A 230 -16.95 14.07 11.73
N GLY A 231 -16.17 15.13 11.53
CA GLY A 231 -16.35 16.06 10.41
C GLY A 231 -16.20 15.38 9.05
N GLU A 232 -16.74 16.01 8.00
CA GLU A 232 -16.62 15.52 6.63
C GLU A 232 -15.57 16.29 5.84
N MET A 233 -14.86 15.56 4.97
CA MET A 233 -14.08 16.13 3.88
C MET A 233 -14.89 16.06 2.60
N TYR A 234 -14.78 17.12 1.78
CA TYR A 234 -15.42 17.20 0.48
C TYR A 234 -14.38 17.42 -0.60
N LEU A 235 -14.39 16.58 -1.64
CA LEU A 235 -13.65 16.81 -2.88
C LEU A 235 -14.60 16.81 -4.06
N VAL A 236 -14.25 17.57 -5.09
CA VAL A 236 -15.03 17.68 -6.31
C VAL A 236 -14.13 17.31 -7.48
N SER A 237 -14.55 16.35 -8.30
CA SER A 237 -13.74 15.86 -9.41
C SER A 237 -13.62 16.88 -10.55
N THR A 238 -12.42 16.96 -11.14
CA THR A 238 -12.16 17.77 -12.34
C THR A 238 -12.28 16.89 -13.59
N ASN A 239 -13.52 16.60 -14.01
CA ASN A 239 -13.79 15.83 -15.22
C ASN A 239 -14.64 16.63 -16.22
N VAL A 240 -14.59 16.24 -17.49
CA VAL A 240 -15.55 16.72 -18.49
C VAL A 240 -16.94 16.24 -18.11
N GLY A 241 -17.94 17.12 -18.17
CA GLY A 241 -19.31 16.85 -17.73
C GLY A 241 -19.59 17.35 -16.31
N HIS A 242 -20.65 16.84 -15.68
CA HIS A 242 -20.96 17.19 -14.29
C HIS A 242 -19.90 16.63 -13.34
N PRO A 243 -19.41 17.43 -12.38
CA PRO A 243 -18.46 16.95 -11.40
C PRO A 243 -19.15 16.00 -10.42
N ARG A 244 -18.35 15.11 -9.82
CA ARG A 244 -18.78 14.24 -8.73
C ARG A 244 -18.29 14.80 -7.40
N LEU A 245 -19.18 14.82 -6.42
CA LEU A 245 -18.83 15.07 -5.03
C LEU A 245 -18.34 13.76 -4.41
N GLU A 246 -17.17 13.80 -3.78
CA GLU A 246 -16.77 12.83 -2.79
C GLU A 246 -16.92 13.44 -1.41
N ALA A 247 -17.68 12.78 -0.55
CA ALA A 247 -17.87 13.15 0.85
C ALA A 247 -17.54 11.95 1.73
N TRP A 248 -16.74 12.14 2.77
CA TRP A 248 -16.42 11.07 3.73
C TRP A 248 -15.94 11.65 5.06
N LYS A 249 -15.97 10.83 6.12
CA LYS A 249 -15.45 11.25 7.44
C LYS A 249 -13.95 11.49 7.40
N TYR A 250 -13.54 12.62 7.98
CA TYR A 250 -12.14 13.04 8.04
C TYR A 250 -11.91 13.86 9.31
N PRO A 251 -11.22 13.31 10.33
CA PRO A 251 -10.86 14.08 11.51
C PRO A 251 -9.70 15.03 11.21
N LEU A 252 -9.84 16.30 11.56
CA LEU A 252 -8.79 17.31 11.46
C LEU A 252 -8.06 17.52 12.80
N PRO A 253 -6.86 18.15 12.79
CA PRO A 253 -6.29 18.70 14.00
C PRO A 253 -7.31 19.56 14.76
N GLU A 254 -7.26 19.52 16.08
CA GLU A 254 -8.17 20.24 16.99
C GLU A 254 -9.62 19.71 17.07
N ASP A 255 -10.03 18.76 16.23
CA ASP A 255 -11.34 18.11 16.39
C ASP A 255 -11.46 17.38 17.73
N SER A 256 -12.59 17.62 18.41
CA SER A 256 -12.93 16.97 19.68
C SER A 256 -13.47 15.54 19.50
N VAL A 257 -14.00 15.23 18.32
CA VAL A 257 -14.48 13.90 17.93
C VAL A 257 -13.61 13.40 16.79
N ILE A 258 -12.99 12.23 16.99
CA ILE A 258 -12.07 11.60 16.03
C ILE A 258 -12.44 10.13 15.87
N PHE A 259 -11.83 9.46 14.90
CA PHE A 259 -11.97 8.02 14.74
C PHE A 259 -11.54 7.25 15.98
N ARG A 260 -12.44 6.37 16.43
CA ARG A 260 -12.21 5.39 17.49
C ARG A 260 -12.46 4.00 16.95
N ILE A 261 -11.88 3.00 17.61
CA ILE A 261 -12.10 1.60 17.27
C ILE A 261 -12.47 0.78 18.50
N HIS A 262 -13.43 -0.12 18.32
CA HIS A 262 -13.77 -1.15 19.30
C HIS A 262 -13.21 -2.47 18.80
N ARG A 263 -12.14 -2.95 19.43
CA ARG A 263 -11.47 -4.19 19.01
C ARG A 263 -12.36 -5.41 19.29
N VAL A 264 -12.42 -6.32 18.33
CA VAL A 264 -13.23 -7.54 18.40
C VAL A 264 -12.47 -8.73 17.84
N VAL A 265 -12.78 -9.92 18.36
CA VAL A 265 -12.45 -11.20 17.76
C VAL A 265 -13.76 -11.88 17.34
N ILE A 266 -13.83 -12.37 16.11
CA ILE A 266 -15.01 -13.01 15.55
C ILE A 266 -14.69 -14.48 15.32
N HIS A 267 -15.47 -15.38 15.90
CA HIS A 267 -15.36 -16.82 15.69
C HIS A 267 -16.24 -17.29 14.52
N LEU A 268 -15.77 -18.26 13.74
CA LEU A 268 -16.50 -18.81 12.57
C LEU A 268 -17.28 -20.10 12.87
N ASP A 269 -17.05 -20.78 14.00
CA ASP A 269 -17.73 -22.04 14.40
C ASP A 269 -19.19 -21.85 14.89
N GLY A 270 -19.79 -20.72 14.51
CA GLY A 270 -21.02 -20.16 15.04
C GLY A 270 -20.77 -18.66 15.24
N PRO A 271 -21.09 -17.80 14.25
CA PRO A 271 -20.62 -16.42 14.17
C PRO A 271 -20.84 -15.69 15.50
N ARG A 272 -19.75 -15.52 16.25
CA ARG A 272 -19.77 -14.94 17.60
C ARG A 272 -18.73 -13.83 17.67
N VAL A 273 -19.22 -12.62 17.89
CA VAL A 273 -18.39 -11.43 18.09
C VAL A 273 -18.03 -11.30 19.57
N VAL A 274 -16.75 -11.43 19.90
CA VAL A 274 -16.19 -11.19 21.23
C VAL A 274 -15.53 -9.82 21.23
N ARG A 275 -16.15 -8.85 21.90
CA ARG A 275 -15.60 -7.50 22.06
C ARG A 275 -14.63 -7.46 23.23
N LEU A 276 -13.45 -6.90 23.00
CA LEU A 276 -12.43 -6.78 24.04
C LEU A 276 -12.96 -5.89 25.18
N GLN A 277 -12.71 -6.30 26.42
CA GLN A 277 -13.16 -5.58 27.62
C GLN A 277 -12.24 -4.39 27.92
N MET A 278 -12.33 -3.38 27.07
CA MET A 278 -11.54 -2.16 27.17
C MET A 278 -12.32 -0.95 26.60
N PRO A 279 -11.94 0.28 26.96
CA PRO A 279 -12.45 1.47 26.30
C PRO A 279 -12.13 1.46 24.80
N PRO A 280 -12.86 2.26 23.98
CA PRO A 280 -12.55 2.43 22.57
C PRO A 280 -11.15 3.01 22.38
N ASP A 281 -10.38 2.38 21.51
CA ASP A 281 -9.00 2.75 21.21
C ASP A 281 -8.96 3.84 20.12
N GLN A 282 -7.83 4.53 19.98
CA GLN A 282 -7.65 5.44 18.87
C GLN A 282 -7.37 4.67 17.58
N HIS A 283 -7.83 5.17 16.43
CA HIS A 283 -7.46 4.61 15.13
C HIS A 283 -6.00 4.98 14.80
N ARG A 284 -5.04 4.21 15.35
CA ARG A 284 -3.59 4.46 15.20
C ARG A 284 -2.79 3.16 15.17
N SER A 285 -1.58 3.28 14.62
CA SER A 285 -0.52 2.27 14.65
C SER A 285 0.79 2.90 15.15
N THR A 286 1.71 2.08 15.66
CA THR A 286 3.08 2.46 16.04
C THR A 286 4.01 2.56 14.83
N VAL A 287 3.66 1.94 13.71
CA VAL A 287 4.52 1.81 12.54
C VAL A 287 4.08 2.62 11.33
N CYS A 288 2.83 3.08 11.27
CA CYS A 288 2.38 4.06 10.29
C CYS A 288 1.24 4.94 10.81
N ASP A 289 0.86 5.94 10.03
CA ASP A 289 -0.20 6.91 10.32
C ASP A 289 -1.63 6.35 10.14
N HIS A 290 -1.75 5.10 9.68
CA HIS A 290 -2.98 4.31 9.53
C HIS A 290 -2.88 3.02 10.37
N ILE A 291 -3.99 2.43 10.79
CA ILE A 291 -3.99 1.09 11.39
C ILE A 291 -3.82 -0.04 10.37
N ALA A 292 -4.00 0.25 9.07
CA ALA A 292 -3.67 -0.67 8.00
C ALA A 292 -2.34 -0.28 7.33
N CYS A 293 -1.24 -0.91 7.76
CA CYS A 293 0.08 -0.65 7.18
C CYS A 293 0.43 -1.74 6.15
N ARG A 294 0.83 -1.32 4.95
CA ARG A 294 1.19 -2.22 3.82
C ARG A 294 0.11 -3.27 3.51
N GLY A 295 -1.17 -2.93 3.71
CA GLY A 295 -2.30 -3.80 3.44
C GLY A 295 -2.63 -4.82 4.55
N THR A 296 -1.99 -4.72 5.72
CA THR A 296 -2.20 -5.60 6.88
C THR A 296 -2.68 -4.82 8.10
N PHE A 297 -3.41 -5.46 9.00
CA PHE A 297 -3.81 -4.87 10.28
C PHE A 297 -2.57 -4.77 11.19
N ALA A 298 -2.02 -3.56 11.31
CA ALA A 298 -0.76 -3.31 11.99
C ALA A 298 -0.87 -3.43 13.52
N ASP A 299 0.25 -3.76 14.17
CA ASP A 299 0.37 -3.92 15.62
C ASP A 299 -0.63 -4.92 16.23
N VAL A 300 -1.01 -5.94 15.47
CA VAL A 300 -1.89 -7.02 15.93
C VAL A 300 -1.30 -8.34 15.46
N GLU A 301 -1.18 -9.31 16.36
CA GLU A 301 -0.58 -10.60 16.05
C GLU A 301 -1.21 -11.72 16.88
N TRP A 302 -1.47 -12.86 16.23
CA TRP A 302 -1.86 -14.09 16.90
C TRP A 302 -0.62 -14.87 17.35
N SER A 303 -0.70 -15.55 18.50
CA SER A 303 0.27 -16.60 18.81
C SER A 303 0.24 -17.70 17.74
N ALA A 304 1.34 -18.43 17.57
CA ALA A 304 1.44 -19.47 16.54
C ALA A 304 0.35 -20.55 16.64
N ASP A 305 -0.15 -20.82 17.84
CA ASP A 305 -1.24 -21.76 18.11
C ASP A 305 -2.64 -21.12 18.03
N GLY A 306 -2.73 -19.82 17.73
CA GLY A 306 -3.97 -19.04 17.66
C GLY A 306 -4.68 -18.82 18.99
N SER A 307 -4.08 -19.21 20.13
CA SER A 307 -4.74 -19.14 21.44
C SER A 307 -4.71 -17.74 22.09
N GLN A 308 -3.80 -16.87 21.66
CA GLN A 308 -3.61 -15.53 22.18
C GLN A 308 -3.55 -14.51 21.06
N LEU A 309 -4.12 -13.33 21.30
CA LEU A 309 -4.01 -12.17 20.43
C LEU A 309 -3.27 -11.06 21.19
N ALA A 310 -2.14 -10.61 20.65
CA ALA A 310 -1.44 -9.43 21.13
C ALA A 310 -1.79 -8.23 20.24
N PHE A 311 -1.85 -7.05 20.85
CA PHE A 311 -1.95 -5.80 20.10
C PHE A 311 -1.26 -4.64 20.84
N VAL A 312 -0.91 -3.58 20.11
CA VAL A 312 -0.44 -2.33 20.71
C VAL A 312 -1.56 -1.29 20.65
N SER A 313 -1.77 -0.59 21.76
CA SER A 313 -2.62 0.61 21.88
C SER A 313 -1.72 1.78 22.23
N THR A 314 -1.79 2.84 21.44
CA THR A 314 -0.99 4.06 21.62
C THR A 314 -1.86 5.29 21.81
N SER A 315 -1.38 6.23 22.62
CA SER A 315 -1.99 7.55 22.73
C SER A 315 -1.73 8.40 21.50
N ARG A 316 -2.51 9.48 21.35
CA ARG A 316 -2.32 10.47 20.27
C ARG A 316 -0.97 11.18 20.36
N ASP A 317 -0.41 11.30 21.55
CA ASP A 317 0.80 12.09 21.84
C ASP A 317 2.11 11.38 21.45
N HIS A 318 2.01 10.32 20.65
CA HIS A 318 3.13 9.50 20.18
C HIS A 318 3.70 10.01 18.85
#